data_AF-A0A177ARP8-F1
#
_entry.id   AF-A0A177ARP8-F1
#
_cell.length_a   1.000
_cell.length_b   1.000
_cell.length_c   1.000
_cell.angle_alpha   90.00
_cell.angle_beta   90.00
_cell.angle_gamma   90.00
#
_symmetry.space_group_name_H-M   'P 1'
#
loop_
_entity.id
_entity.type
_entity.pdbx_description
1 polymer ?
#
loop_
_entity_poly.entity_id
_entity_poly.type
_entity_poly.pdbx_seq_one_letter_code
_entity_poly.pdbx_strand_id
1 'polypeptide(L)'
;MYLSKKAIMKMCFHSAKYPHYAINGLLLASSFNGPNKDSICEAYPLFHEILGLSGPMEIATLIIQEYIADKNLKIVGYYQANEHISNSTPNESAYSIAESFCDDDREDPFYLVM
;
A
#
# COMPACT_ATOMS: atom_id res chain seq x y z
N MET A 1 6.31 14.75 -0.14
CA MET A 1 5.36 13.64 0.04
C MET A 1 4.96 13.54 1.50
N TYR A 2 3.65 13.45 1.80
CA TYR A 2 3.14 13.42 3.18
C TYR A 2 2.27 12.18 3.41
N LEU A 3 2.44 11.55 4.57
CA LEU A 3 1.70 10.36 4.99
C LEU A 3 0.72 10.77 6.08
N SER A 4 -0.58 10.65 5.80
CA SER A 4 -1.62 11.08 6.74
C SER A 4 -1.62 10.24 8.01
N LYS A 5 -1.99 10.87 9.14
CA LYS A 5 -2.17 10.18 10.42
C LYS A 5 -3.09 8.97 10.31
N LYS A 6 -4.15 9.08 9.49
CA LYS A 6 -5.12 7.99 9.25
C LYS A 6 -4.45 6.78 8.61
N ALA A 7 -3.67 7.00 7.54
CA ALA A 7 -2.93 5.94 6.86
C ALA A 7 -1.95 5.27 7.83
N ILE A 8 -1.14 6.07 8.54
CA ILE A 8 -0.17 5.57 9.55
C ILE A 8 -0.87 4.69 10.57
N MET A 9 -1.96 5.16 11.18
CA MET A 9 -2.68 4.42 12.21
C MET A 9 -3.23 3.08 11.70
N LYS A 10 -3.76 3.04 10.47
CA LYS A 10 -4.23 1.77 9.90
C LYS A 10 -3.11 0.79 9.63
N MET A 11 -1.97 1.26 9.14
CA MET A 11 -0.81 0.41 8.92
C MET A 11 -0.28 -0.14 10.26
N CYS A 12 -0.08 0.72 11.26
CA CYS A 12 0.35 0.30 12.60
C CYS A 12 -0.63 -0.68 13.25
N PHE A 13 -1.94 -0.43 13.15
CA PHE A 13 -2.95 -1.35 13.69
C PHE A 13 -3.03 -2.67 12.92
N HIS A 14 -2.78 -2.68 11.61
CA HIS A 14 -2.67 -3.92 10.86
C HIS A 14 -1.51 -4.77 11.38
N SER A 15 -0.32 -4.17 11.55
CA SER A 15 0.85 -4.86 12.10
C SER A 15 0.61 -5.32 13.55
N ALA A 16 0.03 -4.47 14.39
CA ALA A 16 -0.24 -4.80 15.79
C ALA A 16 -1.30 -5.90 15.95
N LYS A 17 -2.25 -6.01 15.00
CA LYS A 17 -3.25 -7.08 14.99
C LYS A 17 -2.64 -8.45 14.65
N TYR A 18 -1.57 -8.47 13.83
CA TYR A 18 -0.88 -9.68 13.40
C TYR A 18 0.64 -9.58 13.68
N PRO A 19 1.07 -9.53 14.95
CA PRO A 19 2.44 -9.16 15.32
C PRO A 19 3.49 -10.22 14.95
N HIS A 20 3.06 -11.45 14.63
CA HIS A 20 3.93 -12.58 14.28
C HIS A 20 3.86 -12.94 12.80
N TYR A 21 3.16 -12.15 11.99
CA TYR A 21 3.01 -12.42 10.57
C TYR A 21 3.55 -11.26 9.76
N ALA A 22 4.13 -11.57 8.60
CA ALA A 22 4.32 -10.56 7.58
C ALA A 22 2.95 -10.07 7.08
N ILE A 23 2.80 -8.76 6.94
CA ILE A 23 1.56 -8.12 6.51
C ILE A 23 1.81 -7.19 5.33
N ASN A 24 0.76 -6.90 4.56
CA ASN A 24 0.86 -5.91 3.50
C ASN A 24 -0.43 -5.12 3.26
N GLY A 25 -0.34 -4.14 2.38
CA GLY A 25 -1.51 -3.47 1.85
C GLY A 25 -1.19 -2.39 0.83
N LEU A 26 -2.26 -1.73 0.38
CA LEU A 26 -2.18 -0.68 -0.64
C LEU A 26 -2.29 0.71 -0.02
N LEU A 27 -1.65 1.66 -0.67
CA LEU A 27 -1.61 3.06 -0.26
C LEU A 27 -2.32 3.91 -1.30
N LEU A 28 -3.15 4.84 -0.83
CA LEU A 28 -4.00 5.65 -1.67
C LEU A 28 -3.74 7.13 -1.49
N ALA A 29 -3.76 7.85 -2.60
CA ALA A 29 -3.69 9.31 -2.63
C ALA A 29 -4.92 9.91 -3.31
N SER A 30 -5.08 11.21 -3.12
CA SER A 30 -6.07 12.01 -3.83
C SER A 30 -5.77 12.02 -5.33
N SER A 31 -6.78 11.75 -6.15
CA SER A 31 -6.68 11.86 -7.61
C SER A 31 -6.73 13.32 -8.10
N PHE A 32 -7.15 14.27 -7.25
CA PHE A 32 -7.16 15.69 -7.60
C PHE A 32 -5.76 16.26 -7.84
N ASN A 33 -5.61 16.97 -8.96
CA ASN A 33 -4.44 17.78 -9.23
C ASN A 33 -4.38 18.96 -8.25
N GLY A 34 -3.30 19.03 -7.48
CA GLY A 34 -3.09 20.07 -6.48
C GLY A 34 -1.82 19.80 -5.67
N PRO A 35 -1.47 20.70 -4.72
CA PRO A 35 -0.24 20.57 -3.92
C PRO A 35 -0.17 19.28 -3.09
N ASN A 36 -1.30 18.59 -2.90
CA ASN A 36 -1.41 17.34 -2.16
C ASN A 36 -1.66 16.11 -3.04
N LYS A 37 -1.50 16.20 -4.37
CA LYS A 37 -1.72 15.10 -5.34
C LYS A 37 -0.98 13.81 -4.92
N ASP A 38 0.21 13.94 -4.36
CA ASP A 38 1.06 12.81 -3.95
C ASP A 38 1.04 12.53 -2.44
N SER A 39 0.10 13.14 -1.71
CA SER A 39 -0.05 12.87 -0.27
C SER A 39 -0.88 11.61 -0.05
N ILE A 40 -0.29 10.63 0.62
CA ILE A 40 -0.98 9.39 1.00
C ILE A 40 -1.99 9.72 2.09
N CYS A 41 -3.26 9.62 1.72
CA CYS A 41 -4.38 9.96 2.58
C CYS A 41 -5.01 8.74 3.26
N GLU A 42 -4.71 7.54 2.76
CA GLU A 42 -5.35 6.31 3.21
C GLU A 42 -4.48 5.07 2.97
N ALA A 43 -4.67 4.06 3.82
CA ALA A 43 -4.06 2.73 3.66
C ALA A 43 -5.15 1.64 3.74
N TYR A 44 -5.03 0.62 2.89
CA TYR A 44 -5.89 -0.56 2.86
C TYR A 44 -5.10 -1.81 3.24
N PRO A 45 -5.26 -2.31 4.49
CA PRO A 45 -4.81 -3.64 4.90
C PRO A 45 -5.32 -4.74 3.96
N LEU A 46 -4.42 -5.61 3.49
CA LEU A 46 -4.76 -6.73 2.62
C LEU A 46 -4.54 -8.08 3.30
N PHE A 47 -3.29 -8.56 3.32
CA PHE A 47 -2.96 -9.92 3.73
C PHE A 47 -2.07 -9.95 4.97
N HIS A 48 -2.12 -11.09 5.66
CA HIS A 48 -1.30 -11.44 6.81
C HIS A 48 -0.93 -12.92 6.62
N GLU A 49 0.37 -13.25 6.63
CA GLU A 49 0.98 -14.59 6.38
C GLU A 49 1.58 -14.77 4.97
N ILE A 50 0.80 -15.07 3.94
CA ILE A 50 1.35 -15.32 2.59
C ILE A 50 1.29 -14.07 1.72
N LEU A 51 2.38 -13.32 1.71
CA LEU A 51 2.53 -12.12 0.87
C LEU A 51 3.01 -12.54 -0.54
N GLY A 52 2.36 -12.02 -1.60
CA GLY A 52 2.82 -12.21 -2.98
C GLY A 52 2.09 -13.29 -3.79
N LEU A 53 0.95 -13.81 -3.32
CA LEU A 53 0.06 -14.59 -4.18
C LEU A 53 -0.62 -13.66 -5.19
N SER A 54 -0.32 -13.84 -6.48
CA SER A 54 -0.82 -12.97 -7.55
C SER A 54 -2.35 -12.93 -7.63
N GLY A 55 -3.02 -14.09 -7.61
CA GLY A 55 -4.48 -14.17 -7.73
C GLY A 55 -5.25 -13.36 -6.66
N PRO A 56 -5.03 -13.60 -5.35
CA PRO A 56 -5.64 -12.79 -4.30
C PRO A 56 -5.30 -11.29 -4.41
N MET A 57 -4.06 -10.95 -4.77
CA MET A 57 -3.64 -9.55 -4.94
C MET A 57 -4.39 -8.86 -6.09
N GLU A 58 -4.51 -9.51 -7.24
CA GLU A 58 -5.25 -9.00 -8.40
C GLU A 58 -6.72 -8.76 -8.06
N ILE A 59 -7.37 -9.72 -7.40
CA ILE A 59 -8.78 -9.59 -6.99
C ILE A 59 -8.95 -8.46 -5.98
N ALA A 60 -8.07 -8.38 -4.97
CA ALA A 60 -8.14 -7.32 -3.95
C ALA A 60 -7.94 -5.94 -4.59
N THR A 61 -7.00 -5.82 -5.52
CA THR A 61 -6.73 -4.59 -6.27
C THR A 61 -7.96 -4.18 -7.07
N LEU A 62 -8.58 -5.11 -7.81
CA LEU A 62 -9.79 -4.86 -8.59
C LEU A 62 -10.95 -4.37 -7.69
N ILE A 63 -11.19 -5.05 -6.56
CA ILE A 63 -12.23 -4.67 -5.60
C ILE A 63 -11.99 -3.28 -5.05
N ILE A 64 -10.74 -2.95 -4.69
CA ILE A 64 -10.40 -1.63 -4.16
C ILE A 64 -10.56 -0.56 -5.24
N GLN A 65 -10.11 -0.81 -6.47
CA GLN A 65 -10.29 0.11 -7.60
C GLN A 65 -11.76 0.44 -7.84
N GLU A 66 -12.63 -0.58 -7.87
CA GLU A 66 -14.07 -0.38 -7.99
C GLU A 66 -14.63 0.41 -6.81
N TYR A 67 -14.21 0.08 -5.59
CA TYR A 67 -14.67 0.78 -4.40
C TYR A 67 -14.25 2.25 -4.38
N ILE A 68 -13.11 2.63 -4.96
CA ILE A 68 -12.61 4.01 -4.90
C ILE A 68 -12.92 4.84 -6.15
N ALA A 69 -13.51 4.24 -7.18
CA ALA A 69 -13.81 4.89 -8.45
C ALA A 69 -14.60 6.19 -8.30
N ASP A 70 -15.55 6.24 -7.36
CA ASP A 70 -16.38 7.41 -7.07
C ASP A 70 -15.82 8.35 -5.99
N LYS A 71 -14.68 8.00 -5.37
CA LYS A 71 -14.12 8.70 -4.18
C LYS A 71 -12.99 9.65 -4.51
N ASN A 72 -12.65 9.82 -5.79
CA ASN A 72 -11.49 10.60 -6.24
C ASN A 72 -10.18 10.16 -5.57
N LEU A 73 -10.01 8.86 -5.37
CA LEU A 73 -8.79 8.27 -4.86
C LEU A 73 -8.15 7.40 -5.93
N LYS A 74 -6.84 7.27 -5.87
CA LYS A 74 -6.07 6.34 -6.69
C LYS A 74 -5.13 5.53 -5.82
N ILE A 75 -4.88 4.29 -6.21
CA ILE A 75 -3.82 3.47 -5.62
C ILE A 75 -2.50 4.05 -6.12
N VAL A 76 -1.58 4.31 -5.21
CA VAL A 76 -0.31 5.00 -5.49
C VAL A 76 0.91 4.24 -5.04
N GLY A 77 0.72 3.13 -4.34
CA GLY A 77 1.82 2.39 -3.76
C GLY A 77 1.39 1.22 -2.88
N TYR A 78 2.39 0.63 -2.26
CA TYR A 78 2.31 -0.60 -1.49
C TYR A 78 3.03 -0.43 -0.15
N TYR A 79 2.53 -1.05 0.91
CA TYR A 79 3.27 -1.16 2.16
C TYR A 79 3.38 -2.61 2.61
N GLN A 80 4.43 -2.90 3.36
CA GLN A 80 4.72 -4.19 3.94
C GLN A 80 5.29 -4.01 5.34
N ALA A 81 4.98 -4.94 6.23
CA ALA A 81 5.78 -5.16 7.43
C ALA A 81 6.26 -6.60 7.40
N ASN A 82 7.56 -6.80 7.63
CA ASN A 82 8.14 -8.12 7.67
C ASN A 82 7.86 -8.79 9.01
N GLU A 83 7.88 -10.14 9.02
CA GLU A 83 7.71 -10.93 10.23
C GLU A 83 8.80 -10.64 11.27
N HIS A 84 10.04 -10.46 10.80
CA HIS A 84 11.17 -10.21 11.68
C HIS A 84 11.47 -8.71 11.81
N ILE A 85 11.44 -8.18 13.03
CA ILE A 85 11.63 -6.75 13.32
C ILE A 85 12.97 -6.18 12.82
N SER A 86 14.01 -7.01 12.70
CA SER A 86 15.32 -6.58 12.18
C SER A 86 15.42 -6.63 10.66
N ASN A 87 14.39 -7.14 9.98
CA ASN A 87 14.36 -7.23 8.53
C ASN A 87 13.51 -6.09 7.97
N SER A 88 14.16 -5.04 7.47
CA SER A 88 13.51 -3.94 6.76
C SER A 88 13.66 -4.05 5.23
N THR A 89 14.07 -5.22 4.73
CA THR A 89 14.22 -5.43 3.28
C THR A 89 12.88 -5.81 2.66
N PRO A 90 12.43 -5.11 1.62
CA PRO A 90 11.23 -5.50 0.88
C PRO A 90 11.43 -6.87 0.23
N ASN A 91 10.36 -7.65 0.12
CA ASN A 91 10.41 -8.90 -0.63
C ASN A 91 10.38 -8.62 -2.14
N GLU A 92 10.76 -9.61 -2.94
CA GLU A 92 10.83 -9.49 -4.41
C GLU A 92 9.49 -9.03 -5.02
N SER A 93 8.37 -9.56 -4.50
CA SER A 93 7.03 -9.19 -4.97
C SER A 93 6.65 -7.74 -4.67
N ALA A 94 7.18 -7.12 -3.60
CA ALA A 94 6.83 -5.77 -3.20
C ALA A 94 7.21 -4.74 -4.27
N TYR A 95 8.38 -4.92 -4.90
CA TYR A 95 8.84 -4.04 -5.97
C TYR A 95 7.93 -4.15 -7.19
N SER A 96 7.68 -5.37 -7.68
CA SER A 96 6.84 -5.59 -8.86
C SER A 96 5.41 -5.08 -8.66
N ILE A 97 4.85 -5.23 -7.45
CA ILE A 97 3.52 -4.72 -7.12
C ILE A 97 3.54 -3.18 -7.07
N ALA A 98 4.53 -2.57 -6.43
CA ALA A 98 4.63 -1.12 -6.35
C ALA A 98 4.82 -0.48 -7.73
N GLU A 99 5.65 -1.07 -8.59
CA GLU A 99 5.85 -0.65 -9.98
C GLU A 99 4.56 -0.66 -10.80
N SER A 100 3.68 -1.65 -10.56
CA SER A 100 2.38 -1.71 -11.26
C SER A 100 1.45 -0.53 -10.98
N PHE A 101 1.73 0.26 -9.94
CA PHE A 101 0.95 1.45 -9.54
C PHE A 101 1.70 2.77 -9.78
N CYS A 102 2.83 2.72 -10.49
CA CYS A 102 3.52 3.92 -10.94
C CYS A 102 2.73 4.54 -12.10
N ASP A 103 2.40 5.82 -11.98
CA ASP A 103 1.81 6.59 -13.08
C ASP A 103 2.95 7.23 -13.89
N ASP A 104 2.73 7.53 -15.18
CA ASP A 104 3.71 8.19 -16.07
C ASP A 104 4.26 9.52 -15.51
N ASP A 105 3.50 10.20 -14.65
CA ASP A 105 3.88 11.44 -13.98
C ASP A 105 4.87 11.25 -12.81
N ARG A 106 5.14 10.00 -12.38
CA ARG A 106 5.94 9.69 -11.20
C ARG A 106 7.14 8.82 -11.58
N GLU A 107 8.34 9.31 -11.26
CA GLU A 107 9.60 8.62 -11.57
C GLU A 107 9.84 7.36 -10.71
N ASP A 108 9.32 7.32 -9.48
CA ASP A 108 9.54 6.21 -8.54
C ASP A 108 8.25 5.63 -7.95
N PRO A 109 8.09 4.30 -7.90
CA PRO A 109 6.95 3.65 -7.26
C PRO A 109 7.02 3.82 -5.73
N PHE A 110 5.89 4.14 -5.10
CA PHE A 110 5.88 4.27 -3.65
C PHE A 110 5.76 2.91 -2.97
N TYR A 111 6.81 2.50 -2.27
CA TYR A 111 6.79 1.36 -1.37
C TYR A 111 7.27 1.76 0.03
N LEU A 112 6.65 1.18 1.06
CA LEU A 112 7.02 1.41 2.45
C LEU A 112 7.21 0.07 3.17
N VAL A 113 8.37 -0.12 3.79
CA VAL A 113 8.60 -1.22 4.73
C VAL A 113 8.58 -0.67 6.15
N MET A 114 7.72 -1.22 7.00
CA MET A 114 7.58 -0.87 8.41
C MET A 114 8.31 -1.84 9.33
#